data_AF-A0A5E4ILJ2-F1
#
_entry.id   AF-A0A5E4ILJ2-F1
#
_cell.length_a   1.000
_cell.length_b   1.000
_cell.length_c   1.000
_cell.angle_alpha   90.00
_cell.angle_beta   90.00
_cell.angle_gamma   90.00
#
_symmetry.space_group_name_H-M   'P 1'
#
loop_
_entity.id
_entity.type
_entity.pdbx_description
1 polymer ?
#
loop_
_entity_poly.entity_id
_entity_poly.type
_entity_poly.pdbx_seq_one_letter_code
_entity_poly.pdbx_strand_id
1 'polypeptide(L)'
;MVARLREFDFYYAIGTYALRQGLVMPEIVDEPSLCFDNGINLNLEKAEPVSYALGKTGSSEFEERTVLLSGVNSGGKTPLLDLLAQIVILAHMGMPVPAQNCKLCIYEELYYFSKSRGTLSAGAFETAMRKFALVENSLRKIVLADELEAITEPGASARIIACMLDELNRLGSVAVFVSHLAEEVKRFVETPVRVDGIEASGLDGDNNLIVCRTPRFNYLAKSTPELILDRLVRTTTGPEREFYSRLLAKFKQVSSNRPEPN
;
A
#
# COMPACT_ATOMS: atom_id res chain seq x y z
N MET A 1 -3.62 45.03 -7.66
CA MET A 1 -4.98 44.67 -7.23
C MET A 1 -5.38 43.27 -7.72
N VAL A 2 -5.33 42.98 -9.02
CA VAL A 2 -5.71 41.66 -9.59
C VAL A 2 -4.93 40.47 -9.01
N ALA A 3 -3.61 40.59 -8.84
CA ALA A 3 -2.79 39.51 -8.28
C ALA A 3 -3.20 39.11 -6.84
N ARG A 4 -3.43 40.10 -5.97
CA ARG A 4 -3.87 39.87 -4.58
C ARG A 4 -5.27 39.24 -4.51
N LEU A 5 -6.17 39.61 -5.43
CA LEU A 5 -7.49 39.02 -5.49
C LEU A 5 -7.42 37.54 -5.91
N ARG A 6 -6.54 37.19 -6.86
CA ARG A 6 -6.31 35.79 -7.26
C ARG A 6 -5.71 34.95 -6.14
N GLU A 7 -4.75 35.52 -5.42
CA GLU A 7 -4.13 34.88 -4.27
C GLU A 7 -5.15 34.63 -3.15
N PHE A 8 -5.98 35.62 -2.84
CA PHE A 8 -7.08 35.46 -1.90
C PHE A 8 -8.08 34.39 -2.36
N ASP A 9 -8.53 34.45 -3.62
CA ASP A 9 -9.48 33.48 -4.19
C ASP A 9 -8.94 32.05 -4.10
N PHE A 10 -7.65 31.87 -4.43
CA PHE A 10 -6.96 30.58 -4.31
C PHE A 10 -6.95 30.05 -2.88
N TYR A 11 -6.45 30.84 -1.91
CA TYR A 11 -6.39 30.40 -0.52
C TYR A 11 -7.78 30.24 0.11
N TYR A 12 -8.74 31.07 -0.25
CA TYR A 12 -10.13 30.96 0.20
C TYR A 12 -10.79 29.69 -0.33
N ALA A 13 -10.57 29.35 -1.61
CA ALA A 13 -11.07 28.11 -2.22
C ALA A 13 -10.46 26.88 -1.54
N ILE A 14 -9.13 26.88 -1.31
CA ILE A 14 -8.43 25.80 -0.60
C ILE A 14 -8.95 25.66 0.82
N GLY A 15 -9.04 26.76 1.58
CA GLY A 15 -9.53 26.74 2.96
C GLY A 15 -10.96 26.26 3.06
N THR A 16 -11.83 26.70 2.15
CA THR A 16 -13.24 26.24 2.10
C THR A 16 -13.33 24.76 1.76
N TYR A 17 -12.54 24.29 0.79
CA TYR A 17 -12.50 22.87 0.43
C TYR A 17 -11.96 22.02 1.59
N ALA A 18 -10.87 22.46 2.22
CA ALA A 18 -10.26 21.80 3.36
C ALA A 18 -11.25 21.65 4.53
N LEU A 19 -11.97 22.72 4.89
CA LEU A 19 -12.99 22.67 5.95
C LEU A 19 -14.15 21.72 5.60
N ARG A 20 -14.59 21.69 4.34
CA ARG A 20 -15.67 20.80 3.90
C ARG A 20 -15.26 19.33 3.92
N GLN A 21 -14.01 19.04 3.58
CA GLN A 21 -13.48 17.66 3.51
C GLN A 21 -12.78 17.22 4.81
N GLY A 22 -12.63 18.11 5.80
CA GLY A 22 -11.91 17.81 7.04
C GLY A 22 -10.40 17.62 6.86
N LEU A 23 -9.79 18.32 5.91
CA LEU A 23 -8.33 18.25 5.66
C LEU A 23 -7.56 19.06 6.71
N VAL A 24 -6.34 18.65 7.02
CA VAL A 24 -5.46 19.33 7.99
C VAL A 24 -4.11 19.70 7.39
N MET A 25 -3.48 20.75 7.90
CA MET A 25 -2.07 21.00 7.58
C MET A 25 -1.21 19.94 8.29
N PRO A 26 -0.29 19.26 7.58
CA PRO A 26 0.58 18.27 8.19
C PRO A 26 1.64 18.94 9.07
N GLU A 27 2.08 18.24 10.12
CA GLU A 27 3.28 18.59 10.89
C GLU A 27 4.51 18.09 10.14
N ILE A 28 5.46 18.99 9.88
CA ILE A 28 6.72 18.64 9.24
C ILE A 28 7.74 18.24 10.31
N VAL A 29 8.32 17.05 10.16
CA VAL A 29 9.31 16.48 11.10
C VAL A 29 10.65 16.20 10.42
N ASP A 30 11.73 16.13 11.20
CA ASP A 30 13.08 15.92 10.68
C ASP A 30 13.36 14.44 10.39
N GLU A 31 12.81 13.54 11.22
CA GLU A 31 12.98 12.10 11.12
C GLU A 31 12.31 11.54 9.86
N PRO A 32 12.98 10.68 9.07
CA PRO A 32 12.40 10.09 7.87
C PRO A 32 11.18 9.21 8.21
N SER A 33 10.00 9.79 8.09
CA SER A 33 8.77 9.20 8.60
C SER A 33 7.54 9.80 7.93
N LEU A 34 6.44 9.05 7.98
CA LEU A 34 5.11 9.50 7.59
C LEU A 34 4.09 8.76 8.45
N CYS A 35 3.23 9.48 9.15
CA CYS A 35 2.04 8.94 9.77
C CYS A 35 0.81 9.80 9.50
N PHE A 36 -0.35 9.16 9.50
CA PHE A 36 -1.63 9.85 9.48
C PHE A 36 -2.72 9.01 10.13
N ASP A 37 -3.71 9.72 10.67
CA ASP A 37 -4.91 9.14 11.25
C ASP A 37 -6.13 9.40 10.37
N ASN A 38 -6.94 8.36 10.16
CA ASN A 38 -8.23 8.45 9.46
C ASN A 38 -8.12 9.16 8.09
N GLY A 39 -7.07 8.84 7.33
CA GLY A 39 -6.84 9.37 6.01
C GLY A 39 -7.83 8.83 4.98
N ILE A 40 -8.20 9.67 4.02
CA ILE A 40 -9.23 9.38 3.00
C ILE A 40 -8.64 9.62 1.62
N ASN A 41 -8.69 8.63 0.75
CA ASN A 41 -8.28 8.82 -0.64
C ASN A 41 -9.32 9.67 -1.37
N LEU A 42 -8.92 10.87 -1.81
CA LEU A 42 -9.82 11.86 -2.43
C LEU A 42 -10.36 11.42 -3.81
N ASN A 43 -9.77 10.40 -4.43
CA ASN A 43 -10.24 9.85 -5.70
C ASN A 43 -11.37 8.82 -5.54
N LEU A 44 -11.75 8.46 -4.31
CA LEU A 44 -12.80 7.49 -4.03
C LEU A 44 -14.06 8.19 -3.49
N GLU A 45 -15.22 7.93 -4.11
CA GLU A 45 -16.50 8.53 -3.67
C GLU A 45 -16.97 8.04 -2.29
N LYS A 46 -16.64 6.80 -1.93
CA LYS A 46 -16.98 6.17 -0.64
C LYS A 46 -15.72 5.52 -0.03
N ALA A 47 -14.72 6.35 0.23
CA ALA A 47 -13.51 5.87 0.91
C ALA A 47 -13.79 5.59 2.39
N GLU A 48 -13.30 4.44 2.87
CA GLU A 48 -13.18 4.19 4.30
C GLU A 48 -11.91 4.87 4.83
N PRO A 49 -11.98 5.52 6.01
CA PRO A 49 -10.79 6.09 6.64
C PRO A 49 -9.77 5.00 6.98
N VAL A 50 -8.49 5.32 6.76
CA VAL A 50 -7.36 4.43 7.06
C VAL A 50 -6.33 5.17 7.89
N SER A 51 -5.74 4.50 8.88
CA SER A 51 -4.56 5.03 9.59
C SER A 51 -3.31 4.24 9.22
N TYR A 52 -2.18 4.91 9.11
CA TYR A 52 -0.92 4.23 8.77
C TYR A 52 0.29 5.03 9.27
N ALA A 53 1.37 4.32 9.60
CA ALA A 53 2.58 4.92 10.16
C ALA A 53 3.83 4.21 9.65
N LEU A 54 4.81 4.98 9.20
CA LEU A 54 6.08 4.57 8.62
C LEU A 54 7.20 5.34 9.31
N GLY A 55 8.22 4.64 9.77
CA GLY A 55 9.33 5.25 10.50
C GLY A 55 8.97 5.63 11.95
N LYS A 56 9.92 6.30 12.60
CA LYS A 56 9.77 6.76 13.98
C LYS A 56 8.87 7.99 14.05
N THR A 57 7.61 7.76 14.41
CA THR A 57 6.56 8.81 14.43
C THR A 57 6.02 9.09 15.83
N GLY A 58 6.32 8.24 16.81
CA GLY A 58 5.70 8.27 18.14
C GLY A 58 4.22 7.89 18.16
N SER A 59 3.61 7.60 16.99
CA SER A 59 2.20 7.22 16.85
C SER A 59 2.00 5.69 16.83
N SER A 60 3.10 4.93 16.79
CA SER A 60 3.14 3.48 16.74
C SER A 60 4.37 2.97 17.51
N GLU A 61 4.30 1.75 18.04
CA GLU A 61 5.45 1.05 18.62
C GLU A 61 6.47 0.58 17.58
N PHE A 62 6.07 0.56 16.30
CA PHE A 62 6.90 0.17 15.17
C PHE A 62 7.59 1.38 14.54
N GLU A 63 8.91 1.31 14.40
CA GLU A 63 9.75 2.41 13.89
C GLU A 63 10.36 2.11 12.49
N GLU A 64 10.03 0.97 11.88
CA GLU A 64 10.54 0.58 10.57
C GLU A 64 10.03 1.53 9.47
N ARG A 65 10.94 1.95 8.59
CA ARG A 65 10.64 2.83 7.45
C ARG A 65 10.29 2.08 6.18
N THR A 66 10.77 0.84 6.07
CA THR A 66 10.59 -0.02 4.90
C THR A 66 9.61 -1.12 5.25
N VAL A 67 8.56 -1.25 4.44
CA VAL A 67 7.42 -2.11 4.71
C VAL A 67 7.04 -2.93 3.49
N LEU A 68 6.78 -4.21 3.72
CA LEU A 68 6.07 -5.09 2.78
C LEU A 68 4.60 -5.11 3.16
N LEU A 69 3.71 -4.69 2.26
CA LEU A 69 2.27 -4.71 2.46
C LEU A 69 1.66 -5.92 1.74
N SER A 70 1.24 -6.92 2.52
CA SER A 70 0.58 -8.12 2.02
C SER A 70 -0.93 -8.06 2.23
N GLY A 71 -1.65 -9.03 1.66
CA GLY A 71 -3.06 -9.23 1.94
C GLY A 71 -3.95 -9.44 0.72
N VAL A 72 -5.25 -9.41 0.95
CA VAL A 72 -6.25 -9.82 -0.05
C VAL A 72 -6.29 -8.90 -1.27
N ASN A 73 -6.56 -9.49 -2.44
CA ASN A 73 -6.85 -8.70 -3.64
C ASN A 73 -8.12 -7.88 -3.41
N SER A 74 -8.11 -6.62 -3.87
CA SER A 74 -9.18 -5.65 -3.60
C SER A 74 -9.33 -5.22 -2.14
N GLY A 75 -8.36 -5.50 -1.27
CA GLY A 75 -8.35 -5.05 0.13
C GLY A 75 -7.99 -3.57 0.33
N GLY A 76 -7.70 -2.81 -0.72
CA GLY A 76 -7.34 -1.38 -0.61
C GLY A 76 -5.85 -1.07 -0.60
N LYS A 77 -4.97 -2.05 -0.90
CA LYS A 77 -3.50 -1.86 -0.98
C LYS A 77 -3.09 -0.75 -1.96
N THR A 78 -3.56 -0.80 -3.22
CA THR A 78 -3.26 0.25 -4.22
C THR A 78 -3.86 1.60 -3.82
N PRO A 79 -5.15 1.71 -3.41
CA PRO A 79 -5.68 2.97 -2.88
C PRO A 79 -4.93 3.54 -1.67
N LEU A 80 -4.32 2.70 -0.83
CA LEU A 80 -3.47 3.15 0.26
C LEU A 80 -2.16 3.76 -0.26
N LEU A 81 -1.51 3.15 -1.26
CA LEU A 81 -0.35 3.76 -1.92
C LEU A 81 -0.71 5.09 -2.57
N ASP A 82 -1.88 5.18 -3.20
CA ASP A 82 -2.37 6.43 -3.79
C ASP A 82 -2.63 7.50 -2.72
N LEU A 83 -3.16 7.12 -1.56
CA LEU A 83 -3.36 8.02 -0.43
C LEU A 83 -2.01 8.52 0.13
N LEU A 84 -1.03 7.63 0.30
CA LEU A 84 0.32 8.00 0.71
C LEU A 84 0.93 9.03 -0.26
N ALA A 85 0.82 8.77 -1.56
CA ALA A 85 1.32 9.69 -2.59
C ALA A 85 0.58 11.04 -2.56
N GLN A 86 -0.76 11.02 -2.42
CA GLN A 86 -1.56 12.23 -2.30
C GLN A 86 -1.16 13.08 -1.09
N ILE A 87 -0.99 12.46 0.08
CA ILE A 87 -0.55 13.15 1.30
C ILE A 87 0.80 13.82 1.08
N VAL A 88 1.78 13.09 0.55
CA VAL A 88 3.13 13.65 0.32
C VAL A 88 3.09 14.80 -0.69
N ILE A 89 2.39 14.63 -1.82
CA ILE A 89 2.30 15.66 -2.86
C ILE A 89 1.63 16.92 -2.31
N LEU A 90 0.47 16.77 -1.63
CA LEU A 90 -0.25 17.91 -1.07
C LEU A 90 0.57 18.64 0.00
N ALA A 91 1.22 17.90 0.90
CA ALA A 91 2.09 18.48 1.92
C ALA A 91 3.23 19.31 1.29
N HIS A 92 3.89 18.76 0.27
CA HIS A 92 4.97 19.46 -0.44
C HIS A 92 4.50 20.65 -1.28
N MET A 93 3.23 20.68 -1.68
CA MET A 93 2.60 21.84 -2.30
C MET A 93 2.19 22.91 -1.27
N GLY A 94 2.38 22.67 0.03
CA GLY A 94 1.91 23.54 1.11
C GLY A 94 0.39 23.49 1.30
N MET A 95 -0.25 22.38 0.94
CA MET A 95 -1.70 22.18 0.99
C MET A 95 -2.12 21.34 2.20
N PRO A 96 -3.38 21.50 2.67
CA PRO A 96 -3.99 20.56 3.60
C PRO A 96 -4.06 19.15 3.01
N VAL A 97 -3.78 18.15 3.84
CA VAL A 97 -3.77 16.73 3.48
C VAL A 97 -5.05 16.02 3.96
N PRO A 98 -5.49 14.95 3.27
CA PRO A 98 -6.73 14.25 3.61
C PRO A 98 -6.55 13.27 4.75
N ALA A 99 -6.36 13.80 5.95
CA ALA A 99 -6.27 13.08 7.22
C ALA A 99 -6.74 13.95 8.38
N GLN A 100 -7.03 13.34 9.53
CA GLN A 100 -7.37 14.08 10.75
C GLN A 100 -6.12 14.58 11.49
N ASN A 101 -5.05 13.79 11.47
CA ASN A 101 -3.72 14.19 11.90
C ASN A 101 -2.75 13.65 10.85
N CYS A 102 -1.67 14.38 10.59
CA CYS A 102 -0.60 13.89 9.73
C CYS A 102 0.74 14.48 10.17
N LYS A 103 1.76 13.62 10.25
CA LYS A 103 3.16 14.03 10.37
C LYS A 103 3.94 13.42 9.22
N LEU A 104 4.80 14.20 8.59
CA LEU A 104 5.74 13.66 7.60
C LEU A 104 7.03 14.46 7.55
N CYS A 105 8.11 13.82 7.11
CA CYS A 105 9.31 14.56 6.74
C CYS A 105 9.24 15.09 5.31
N ILE A 106 10.04 16.11 5.02
CA ILE A 106 10.27 16.56 3.63
C ILE A 106 11.06 15.48 2.88
N TYR A 107 10.49 15.00 1.78
CA TYR A 107 11.15 14.10 0.83
C TYR A 107 11.71 14.90 -0.35
N GLU A 108 12.91 14.56 -0.80
CA GLU A 108 13.51 15.15 -1.99
C GLU A 108 12.98 14.47 -3.26
N GLU A 109 12.65 13.19 -3.18
CA GLU A 109 12.11 12.41 -4.30
C GLU A 109 10.93 11.52 -3.86
N LEU A 110 9.94 11.39 -4.73
CA LEU A 110 8.84 10.44 -4.63
C LEU A 110 8.87 9.52 -5.84
N TYR A 111 8.96 8.21 -5.60
CA TYR A 111 8.87 7.20 -6.65
C TYR A 111 7.58 6.40 -6.46
N TYR A 112 6.77 6.33 -7.53
CA TYR A 112 5.58 5.49 -7.57
C TYR A 112 5.71 4.47 -8.70
N PHE A 113 5.91 3.21 -8.35
CA PHE A 113 5.97 2.09 -9.28
C PHE A 113 4.62 1.39 -9.34
N SER A 114 3.80 1.79 -10.30
CA SER A 114 2.52 1.13 -10.57
C SER A 114 2.71 -0.24 -11.23
N LYS A 115 1.70 -1.10 -11.12
CA LYS A 115 1.63 -2.37 -11.84
C LYS A 115 1.98 -2.21 -13.32
N SER A 116 2.87 -3.07 -13.83
CA SER A 116 3.21 -3.15 -15.25
C SER A 116 1.97 -3.53 -16.08
N ARG A 117 1.34 -2.57 -16.76
CA ARG A 117 0.32 -2.82 -17.79
C ARG A 117 1.01 -2.90 -19.16
N GLY A 118 1.63 -4.03 -19.47
CA GLY A 118 2.37 -4.20 -20.74
C GLY A 118 2.84 -5.64 -20.95
N THR A 119 3.04 -6.02 -22.22
CA THR A 119 3.33 -7.38 -22.69
C THR A 119 4.42 -8.09 -21.88
N LEU A 120 4.07 -9.30 -21.42
CA LEU A 120 4.91 -10.29 -20.73
C LEU A 120 6.16 -10.61 -21.57
N SER A 121 7.19 -9.77 -21.50
CA SER A 121 8.47 -9.95 -22.18
C SER A 121 9.60 -9.66 -21.21
N ALA A 122 10.76 -10.30 -21.43
CA ALA A 122 11.96 -10.11 -20.62
C ALA A 122 12.37 -8.62 -20.46
N GLY A 123 12.03 -7.77 -21.44
CA GLY A 123 12.30 -6.33 -21.38
C GLY A 123 11.51 -5.56 -20.31
N ALA A 124 10.36 -6.07 -19.84
CA ALA A 124 9.59 -5.41 -18.80
C ALA A 124 10.28 -5.50 -17.42
N PHE A 125 10.98 -6.61 -17.14
CA PHE A 125 11.77 -6.77 -15.92
C PHE A 125 13.01 -5.87 -15.95
N GLU A 126 13.73 -5.87 -17.07
CA GLU A 126 14.86 -4.96 -17.28
C GLU A 126 14.42 -3.50 -17.16
N THR A 127 13.26 -3.14 -17.69
CA THR A 127 12.70 -1.79 -17.56
C THR A 127 12.40 -1.44 -16.11
N ALA A 128 11.85 -2.37 -15.32
CA ALA A 128 11.67 -2.17 -13.89
C ALA A 128 13.01 -1.94 -13.20
N MET A 129 14.04 -2.75 -13.48
CA MET A 129 15.38 -2.60 -12.89
C MET A 129 16.04 -1.27 -13.27
N ARG A 130 15.92 -0.83 -14.53
CA ARG A 130 16.41 0.48 -14.96
C ARG A 130 15.74 1.63 -14.23
N LYS A 131 14.43 1.51 -13.96
CA LYS A 131 13.72 2.51 -13.17
C LYS A 131 14.13 2.48 -11.70
N PHE A 132 14.49 1.31 -11.15
CA PHE A 132 15.04 1.21 -9.80
C PHE A 132 16.45 1.76 -9.67
N ALA A 133 17.28 1.67 -10.71
CA ALA A 133 18.59 2.33 -10.70
C ALA A 133 18.47 3.85 -10.48
N LEU A 134 17.33 4.47 -10.84
CA LEU A 134 17.10 5.89 -10.57
C LEU A 134 16.94 6.19 -9.06
N VAL A 135 16.59 5.19 -8.26
CA VAL A 135 16.37 5.28 -6.81
C VAL A 135 17.71 5.21 -6.05
N GLU A 136 18.78 4.75 -6.71
CA GLU A 136 20.13 4.58 -6.17
C GLU A 136 20.86 5.93 -6.07
N ASN A 137 20.52 6.71 -5.05
CA ASN A 137 21.17 7.98 -4.72
C ASN A 137 21.00 8.29 -3.22
N SER A 138 21.72 9.28 -2.70
CA SER A 138 21.67 9.64 -1.26
C SER A 138 20.51 10.54 -0.85
N LEU A 139 19.65 10.95 -1.79
CA LEU A 139 18.52 11.84 -1.50
C LEU A 139 17.47 11.11 -0.67
N ARG A 140 16.89 11.83 0.28
CA ARG A 140 15.83 11.31 1.12
C ARG A 140 14.57 11.13 0.28
N LYS A 141 14.08 9.89 0.20
CA LYS A 141 12.98 9.57 -0.70
C LYS A 141 11.90 8.72 -0.06
N ILE A 142 10.72 8.77 -0.66
CA ILE A 142 9.63 7.83 -0.44
C ILE A 142 9.42 6.98 -1.68
N VAL A 143 9.40 5.66 -1.51
CA VAL A 143 9.22 4.69 -2.60
C VAL A 143 7.96 3.86 -2.37
N LEU A 144 7.01 3.99 -3.28
CA LEU A 144 5.74 3.28 -3.26
C LEU A 144 5.70 2.33 -4.46
N ALA A 145 5.56 1.03 -4.22
CA ALA A 145 5.60 0.04 -5.27
C ALA A 145 4.42 -0.93 -5.19
N ASP A 146 3.75 -1.16 -6.33
CA ASP A 146 2.59 -2.03 -6.45
C ASP A 146 2.90 -3.24 -7.36
N GLU A 147 2.99 -4.42 -6.76
CA GLU A 147 3.14 -5.73 -7.43
C GLU A 147 4.22 -5.75 -8.53
N LEU A 148 5.47 -5.54 -8.11
CA LEU A 148 6.65 -5.57 -9.00
C LEU A 148 6.98 -6.96 -9.58
N GLU A 149 6.28 -8.01 -9.13
CA GLU A 149 6.68 -9.41 -9.27
C GLU A 149 6.36 -10.05 -10.62
N ALA A 150 5.85 -9.30 -11.59
CA ALA A 150 5.08 -9.88 -12.69
C ALA A 150 5.88 -10.62 -13.79
N ILE A 151 7.21 -10.78 -13.69
CA ILE A 151 8.04 -11.00 -14.90
C ILE A 151 9.20 -12.01 -14.72
N THR A 152 9.54 -12.42 -13.49
CA THR A 152 10.65 -13.37 -13.25
C THR A 152 10.28 -14.45 -12.24
N GLU A 153 11.17 -15.43 -12.06
CA GLU A 153 11.00 -16.50 -11.08
C GLU A 153 10.79 -15.91 -9.68
N PRO A 154 9.78 -16.36 -8.90
CA PRO A 154 9.46 -15.79 -7.59
C PRO A 154 10.68 -15.66 -6.66
N GLY A 155 11.56 -16.66 -6.62
CA GLY A 155 12.77 -16.62 -5.80
C GLY A 155 13.77 -15.54 -6.24
N ALA A 156 13.89 -15.28 -7.54
CA ALA A 156 14.71 -14.20 -8.06
C ALA A 156 14.09 -12.83 -7.75
N SER A 157 12.78 -12.67 -7.97
CA SER A 157 12.03 -11.45 -7.61
C SER A 157 12.21 -11.11 -6.13
N ALA A 158 12.06 -12.10 -5.25
CA ALA A 158 12.14 -11.91 -3.81
C ALA A 158 13.51 -11.40 -3.36
N ARG A 159 14.60 -11.97 -3.90
CA ARG A 159 15.97 -11.51 -3.62
C ARG A 159 16.21 -10.07 -4.07
N ILE A 160 15.64 -9.69 -5.21
CA ILE A 160 15.84 -8.37 -5.81
C ILE A 160 15.09 -7.32 -5.01
N ILE A 161 13.83 -7.59 -4.65
CA ILE A 161 13.05 -6.71 -3.78
C ILE A 161 13.72 -6.60 -2.40
N ALA A 162 14.24 -7.69 -1.84
CA ALA A 162 14.96 -7.66 -0.56
C ALA A 162 16.18 -6.73 -0.62
N CYS A 163 17.04 -6.89 -1.64
CA CYS A 163 18.19 -6.03 -1.87
C CYS A 163 17.81 -4.54 -1.97
N MET A 164 16.71 -4.23 -2.67
CA MET A 164 16.21 -2.86 -2.77
C MET A 164 15.74 -2.30 -1.43
N LEU A 165 14.98 -3.08 -0.66
CA LEU A 165 14.52 -2.65 0.66
C LEU A 165 15.70 -2.41 1.60
N ASP A 166 16.73 -3.25 1.52
CA ASP A 166 17.95 -3.08 2.30
C ASP A 166 18.68 -1.79 1.95
N GLU A 167 18.81 -1.48 0.66
CA GLU A 167 19.43 -0.24 0.21
C GLU A 167 18.63 1.00 0.64
N LEU A 168 17.31 0.98 0.45
CA LEU A 168 16.42 2.06 0.90
C LEU A 168 16.50 2.27 2.42
N ASN A 169 16.59 1.19 3.19
CA ASN A 169 16.71 1.29 4.64
C ASN A 169 18.03 1.94 5.05
N ARG A 170 19.16 1.51 4.46
CA ARG A 170 20.51 2.06 4.69
C ARG A 170 20.59 3.54 4.35
N LEU A 171 19.91 3.97 3.29
CA LEU A 171 19.82 5.37 2.87
C LEU A 171 18.85 6.21 3.72
N GLY A 172 18.20 5.63 4.72
CA GLY A 172 17.22 6.34 5.56
C GLY A 172 15.94 6.71 4.82
N SER A 173 15.60 6.03 3.73
CA SER A 173 14.40 6.26 2.94
C SER A 173 13.17 5.58 3.54
N VAL A 174 11.98 6.03 3.14
CA VAL A 174 10.70 5.40 3.47
C VAL A 174 10.23 4.58 2.28
N ALA A 175 9.76 3.36 2.51
CA ALA A 175 9.31 2.49 1.42
C ALA A 175 8.10 1.64 1.79
N VAL A 176 7.16 1.51 0.86
CA VAL A 176 6.03 0.56 0.97
C VAL A 176 5.93 -0.23 -0.32
N PHE A 177 6.16 -1.53 -0.22
CA PHE A 177 6.13 -2.47 -1.33
C PHE A 177 4.95 -3.41 -1.15
N VAL A 178 3.96 -3.31 -2.03
CA VAL A 178 2.84 -4.27 -2.09
C VAL A 178 3.32 -5.51 -2.83
N SER A 179 3.27 -6.65 -2.14
CA SER A 179 3.89 -7.89 -2.60
C SER A 179 3.11 -9.13 -2.22
N HIS A 180 2.94 -10.05 -3.17
CA HIS A 180 2.46 -11.42 -2.87
C HIS A 180 3.58 -12.33 -2.39
N LEU A 181 4.83 -11.90 -2.59
CA LEU A 181 6.05 -12.61 -2.17
C LEU A 181 6.60 -12.09 -0.84
N ALA A 182 5.78 -11.43 -0.01
CA ALA A 182 6.24 -10.80 1.23
C ALA A 182 6.96 -11.79 2.17
N GLU A 183 6.52 -13.06 2.21
CA GLU A 183 7.17 -14.10 3.01
C GLU A 183 8.54 -14.49 2.46
N GLU A 184 8.64 -14.67 1.14
CA GLU A 184 9.90 -14.99 0.46
C GLU A 184 10.90 -13.83 0.56
N VAL A 185 10.45 -12.59 0.37
CA VAL A 185 11.29 -11.39 0.51
C VAL A 185 11.85 -11.29 1.92
N LYS A 186 11.01 -11.52 2.95
CA LYS A 186 11.43 -11.47 4.37
C LYS A 186 12.56 -12.46 4.69
N ARG A 187 12.72 -13.54 3.92
CA ARG A 187 13.82 -14.51 4.10
C ARG A 187 15.16 -14.01 3.57
N PHE A 188 15.17 -12.98 2.72
CA PHE A 188 16.38 -12.47 2.06
C PHE A 188 16.80 -11.07 2.52
N VAL A 189 15.95 -10.33 3.23
CA VAL A 189 16.29 -8.99 3.75
C VAL A 189 17.32 -9.07 4.86
N GLU A 190 18.28 -8.15 4.83
CA GLU A 190 19.35 -8.02 5.83
C GLU A 190 19.08 -6.89 6.83
N THR A 191 18.16 -5.97 6.50
CA THR A 191 17.77 -4.83 7.33
C THR A 191 16.37 -5.00 7.92
N PRO A 192 15.99 -4.23 8.96
CA PRO A 192 14.65 -4.28 9.53
C PRO A 192 13.58 -3.90 8.49
N VAL A 193 12.75 -4.87 8.09
CA VAL A 193 11.59 -4.67 7.22
C VAL A 193 10.35 -5.16 7.96
N ARG A 194 9.38 -4.27 8.14
CA ARG A 194 8.08 -4.63 8.72
C ARG A 194 7.19 -5.26 7.65
N VAL A 195 6.39 -6.26 8.03
CA VAL A 195 5.39 -6.84 7.13
C VAL A 195 4.02 -6.49 7.67
N ASP A 196 3.24 -5.74 6.90
CA ASP A 196 1.90 -5.30 7.27
C ASP A 196 0.86 -6.01 6.42
N GLY A 197 -0.34 -6.18 6.96
CA GLY A 197 -1.35 -7.03 6.35
C GLY A 197 -2.74 -6.43 6.34
N ILE A 198 -3.41 -6.53 5.19
CA ILE A 198 -4.85 -6.27 5.06
C ILE A 198 -5.57 -7.59 4.75
N GLU A 199 -6.41 -8.04 5.68
CA GLU A 199 -7.13 -9.31 5.55
C GLU A 199 -8.66 -9.10 5.49
N ALA A 200 -9.33 -9.97 4.74
CA ALA A 200 -10.78 -10.05 4.74
C ALA A 200 -11.28 -11.00 5.84
N SER A 201 -12.27 -10.57 6.61
CA SER A 201 -12.87 -11.41 7.66
C SER A 201 -14.01 -12.29 7.14
N GLY A 202 -14.56 -11.99 5.95
CA GLY A 202 -15.64 -12.78 5.36
C GLY A 202 -16.40 -12.05 4.26
N LEU A 203 -17.65 -12.49 4.06
CA LEU A 203 -18.62 -11.88 3.16
C LEU A 203 -19.82 -11.36 3.96
N ASP A 204 -20.33 -10.18 3.61
CA ASP A 204 -21.56 -9.63 4.18
C ASP A 204 -22.83 -10.25 3.57
N GLY A 205 -23.99 -9.75 3.98
CA GLY A 205 -25.30 -10.21 3.48
C GLY A 205 -25.51 -9.99 1.98
N ASP A 206 -24.79 -9.04 1.39
CA ASP A 206 -24.83 -8.72 -0.04
C ASP A 206 -23.69 -9.42 -0.82
N ASN A 207 -22.94 -10.30 -0.16
CA ASN A 207 -21.76 -11.01 -0.66
C ASN A 207 -20.57 -10.10 -0.98
N ASN A 208 -20.50 -8.88 -0.43
CA ASN A 208 -19.30 -8.05 -0.51
C ASN A 208 -18.25 -8.51 0.51
N LEU A 209 -16.97 -8.26 0.21
CA LEU A 209 -15.88 -8.63 1.11
C LEU A 209 -15.89 -7.68 2.30
N ILE A 210 -15.91 -8.24 3.51
CA ILE A 210 -15.72 -7.49 4.75
C ILE A 210 -14.23 -7.37 4.98
N VAL A 211 -13.68 -6.16 4.82
CA VAL A 211 -12.24 -5.89 4.93
C VAL A 211 -12.02 -4.67 5.80
N CYS A 212 -11.19 -4.80 6.84
CA CYS A 212 -10.64 -3.64 7.52
C CYS A 212 -9.47 -3.11 6.68
N ARG A 213 -9.64 -1.95 6.06
CA ARG A 213 -8.63 -1.38 5.13
C ARG A 213 -7.43 -0.76 5.83
N THR A 214 -7.51 -0.56 7.16
CA THR A 214 -6.36 -0.17 7.97
C THR A 214 -5.41 -1.35 8.10
N PRO A 215 -4.15 -1.26 7.59
CA PRO A 215 -3.21 -2.34 7.71
C PRO A 215 -2.92 -2.70 9.16
N ARG A 216 -2.87 -3.99 9.44
CA ARG A 216 -2.36 -4.49 10.72
C ARG A 216 -0.85 -4.53 10.65
N PHE A 217 -0.20 -3.85 11.59
CA PHE A 217 1.26 -3.84 11.65
C PHE A 217 1.83 -5.20 12.05
N ASN A 218 2.98 -5.53 11.46
CA ASN A 218 3.74 -6.74 11.76
C ASN A 218 2.91 -8.05 11.64
N TYR A 219 1.99 -8.06 10.67
CA TYR A 219 1.05 -9.13 10.42
C TYR A 219 1.10 -9.52 8.93
N LEU A 220 1.52 -10.75 8.65
CA LEU A 220 1.48 -11.30 7.29
C LEU A 220 0.06 -11.75 6.95
N ALA A 221 -0.70 -10.89 6.26
CA ALA A 221 -2.01 -11.24 5.73
C ALA A 221 -1.88 -12.16 4.52
N LYS A 222 -2.77 -13.17 4.45
CA LYS A 222 -2.82 -14.12 3.34
C LYS A 222 -3.88 -13.70 2.32
N SER A 223 -3.68 -14.12 1.08
CA SER A 223 -4.76 -14.08 0.09
C SER A 223 -5.88 -15.04 0.52
N THR A 224 -7.13 -14.60 0.44
CA THR A 224 -8.33 -15.38 0.77
C THR A 224 -9.14 -15.71 -0.50
N PRO A 225 -8.58 -16.47 -1.47
CA PRO A 225 -9.28 -16.81 -2.71
C PRO A 225 -10.58 -17.59 -2.45
N GLU A 226 -10.66 -18.32 -1.33
CA GLU A 226 -11.84 -19.03 -0.89
C GLU A 226 -13.06 -18.12 -0.68
N LEU A 227 -12.87 -16.86 -0.25
CA LEU A 227 -13.98 -15.91 -0.10
C LEU A 227 -14.50 -15.42 -1.46
N ILE A 228 -13.61 -15.27 -2.44
CA ILE A 228 -14.01 -14.94 -3.82
C ILE A 228 -14.77 -16.11 -4.43
N LEU A 229 -14.27 -17.33 -4.22
CA LEU A 229 -14.96 -18.55 -4.67
C LEU A 229 -16.32 -18.73 -3.99
N ASP A 230 -16.42 -18.47 -2.68
CA ASP A 230 -17.69 -18.51 -1.95
C ASP A 230 -18.69 -17.48 -2.50
N ARG A 231 -18.25 -16.24 -2.77
CA ARG A 231 -19.08 -15.23 -3.45
C ARG A 231 -19.61 -15.76 -4.77
N LEU A 232 -18.73 -16.29 -5.64
CA LEU A 232 -19.13 -16.82 -6.95
C LEU A 232 -20.14 -17.96 -6.83
N VAL A 233 -19.99 -18.85 -5.85
CA VAL A 233 -20.95 -19.93 -5.58
C VAL A 233 -22.32 -19.38 -5.15
N ARG A 234 -22.35 -18.28 -4.39
CA ARG A 234 -23.60 -17.64 -3.92
C ARG A 234 -24.30 -16.82 -5.00
N THR A 235 -23.54 -16.19 -5.90
CA THR A 235 -24.08 -15.27 -6.91
C THR A 235 -24.36 -15.92 -8.27
N THR A 236 -23.72 -17.05 -8.58
CA THR A 236 -23.87 -17.71 -9.89
C THR A 236 -24.90 -18.84 -9.85
N THR A 237 -25.72 -18.94 -10.91
CA THR A 237 -26.67 -20.03 -11.13
C THR A 237 -26.27 -20.87 -12.34
N GLY A 238 -26.67 -22.15 -12.40
CA GLY A 238 -26.39 -23.04 -13.53
C GLY A 238 -25.08 -23.85 -13.39
N PRO A 239 -24.58 -24.48 -14.48
CA PRO A 239 -23.48 -25.44 -14.43
C PRO A 239 -22.15 -24.86 -13.89
N GLU A 240 -21.92 -23.56 -14.07
CA GLU A 240 -20.73 -22.87 -13.56
C GLU A 240 -20.66 -22.89 -12.02
N ARG A 241 -21.82 -22.88 -11.34
CA ARG A 241 -21.89 -22.96 -9.88
C ARG A 241 -21.29 -24.27 -9.36
N GLU A 242 -21.51 -25.38 -10.05
CA GLU A 242 -20.92 -26.68 -9.68
C GLU A 242 -19.39 -26.66 -9.85
N PHE A 243 -18.90 -26.00 -10.89
CA PHE A 243 -17.46 -25.80 -11.08
C PHE A 243 -16.84 -24.99 -9.93
N TYR A 244 -17.42 -23.84 -9.58
CA TYR A 244 -16.93 -23.02 -8.47
C TYR A 244 -17.02 -23.75 -7.12
N SER A 245 -18.09 -24.52 -6.90
CA SER A 245 -18.26 -25.32 -5.67
C SER A 245 -17.16 -26.38 -5.54
N ARG A 246 -16.80 -27.06 -6.64
CA ARG A 246 -15.69 -28.02 -6.66
C ARG A 246 -14.33 -27.36 -6.42
N LEU A 247 -14.09 -26.17 -6.98
CA LEU A 247 -12.86 -25.41 -6.70
C LEU A 247 -12.78 -25.02 -5.22
N LEU A 248 -13.87 -24.48 -4.66
CA LEU A 248 -13.94 -24.08 -3.24
C LEU A 248 -13.64 -25.27 -2.32
N ALA A 249 -14.19 -26.45 -2.62
CA ALA A 249 -13.93 -27.66 -1.85
C ALA A 249 -12.43 -28.04 -1.83
N LYS A 250 -11.73 -27.91 -2.96
CA LYS A 250 -10.27 -28.15 -3.02
C LYS A 250 -9.48 -27.18 -2.14
N PHE A 251 -9.81 -25.89 -2.15
CA PHE A 251 -9.14 -24.90 -1.31
C PHE A 251 -9.35 -25.14 0.20
N LYS A 252 -10.55 -25.59 0.59
CA LYS A 252 -10.85 -25.95 1.99
C LYS A 252 -10.10 -27.20 2.48
N GLN A 253 -9.89 -28.19 1.61
CA GLN A 253 -9.10 -29.39 1.95
C GLN A 253 -7.60 -29.11 2.12
N VAL A 254 -7.05 -28.16 1.34
CA VAL A 254 -5.63 -27.76 1.45
C VAL A 254 -5.37 -26.95 2.73
N SER A 255 -6.36 -26.20 3.21
CA SER A 255 -6.25 -25.42 4.46
C SER A 255 -6.40 -26.27 5.72
N SER A 256 -7.18 -27.36 5.69
CA SER A 256 -7.34 -28.29 6.82
C SER A 256 -6.17 -29.25 7.05
N ASN A 257 -5.29 -29.43 6.06
CA ASN A 257 -4.13 -30.34 6.13
C ASN A 257 -2.80 -29.64 6.48
N ARG A 258 -2.83 -28.38 6.94
CA ARG A 258 -1.60 -27.66 7.32
C ARG A 258 -1.28 -27.89 8.80
N PRO A 259 -0.04 -28.30 9.16
CA PRO A 259 0.38 -28.36 10.55
C PRO A 259 0.33 -26.95 11.17
N GLU A 260 -0.09 -26.86 12.43
CA GLU A 260 -0.05 -25.60 13.18
C GLU A 260 1.39 -25.05 13.22
N PRO A 261 1.56 -23.72 13.10
CA PRO A 261 2.88 -23.12 13.28
C PRO A 261 3.32 -23.31 14.74
N ASN A 262 4.47 -23.96 14.92
CA ASN A 262 5.21 -24.01 16.19
C ASN A 262 5.63 -22.61 16.64
#